data_AF-A0A383CAD0-F1
#
_entry.id   AF-A0A383CAD0-F1
#
_cell.length_a   1.000
_cell.length_b   1.000
_cell.length_c   1.000
_cell.angle_alpha   90.00
_cell.angle_beta   90.00
_cell.angle_gamma   90.00
#
_symmetry.space_group_name_H-M   'P 1'
#
loop_
_entity.id
_entity.type
_entity.pdbx_description
1 polymer ?
#
loop_
_entity_poly.entity_id
_entity_poly.type
_entity_poly.pdbx_seq_one_letter_code
_entity_poly.pdbx_strand_id
1 'polypeptide(L)'
;HQAHAGRMQHHWYPRQLHADRSWSWSASAQLIGEFSHLETQCCGRVDELTTEQVCSDLFPALHRLGAHIRHQLGPQGLGIAKITGLPTRPSLIATASVATGLVVGNILEPYGRLYSLYDRGGCYRSQAIPVSQTGKPIDFHTDSTRRDVVPDAISLSCVRDAVGGNTRLVSVARVYERLLTQSHDTIDRLHQSYIRAIVTPGQSTSQQDLLANQFPIFSVEHENRKLTFRYMRYWIEEGQHL
;
A
#
# COMPACT_ATOMS: atom_id res chain seq x y z
N HIS A 1 -30.56 10.39 -17.39
CA HIS A 1 -30.04 9.22 -16.65
C HIS A 1 -29.72 9.62 -15.22
N GLN A 2 -30.69 9.52 -14.30
CA GLN A 2 -30.43 9.65 -12.87
C GLN A 2 -30.02 8.27 -12.34
N ALA A 3 -28.72 8.02 -12.28
CA ALA A 3 -28.20 6.84 -11.60
C ALA A 3 -28.29 7.08 -10.09
N HIS A 4 -28.92 6.16 -9.35
CA HIS A 4 -28.91 6.15 -7.90
C HIS A 4 -27.46 6.23 -7.38
N ALA A 5 -27.11 7.36 -6.79
CA ALA A 5 -25.77 7.71 -6.33
C ALA A 5 -25.42 6.98 -5.03
N GLY A 6 -25.16 5.67 -5.12
CA GLY A 6 -24.33 4.98 -4.13
C GLY A 6 -22.98 5.69 -3.97
N ARG A 7 -22.35 5.57 -2.81
CA ARG A 7 -21.03 6.17 -2.54
C ARG A 7 -19.92 5.33 -3.16
N MET A 8 -18.84 5.95 -3.66
CA MET A 8 -17.65 5.20 -4.08
C MET A 8 -17.02 4.44 -2.89
N GLN A 9 -16.38 3.30 -3.17
CA GLN A 9 -15.65 2.53 -2.14
C GLN A 9 -14.58 3.39 -1.46
N HIS A 10 -14.32 3.14 -0.18
CA HIS A 10 -13.30 3.84 0.63
C HIS A 10 -13.48 5.38 0.66
N HIS A 11 -14.70 5.87 0.48
CA HIS A 11 -15.00 7.28 0.60
C HIS A 11 -15.11 7.71 2.07
N TRP A 12 -14.19 8.56 2.53
CA TRP A 12 -14.23 9.14 3.87
C TRP A 12 -13.67 10.58 3.94
N TYR A 13 -14.06 11.29 5.00
CA TYR A 13 -13.50 12.58 5.43
C TYR A 13 -12.58 12.38 6.64
N PRO A 14 -11.57 13.25 6.87
CA PRO A 14 -10.70 13.15 8.05
C PRO A 14 -11.46 13.05 9.37
N ARG A 15 -12.53 13.84 9.55
CA ARG A 15 -13.40 13.77 10.74
C ARG A 15 -14.02 12.39 10.98
N GLN A 16 -14.29 11.63 9.92
CA GLN A 16 -14.83 10.27 10.04
C GLN A 16 -13.76 9.31 10.58
N LEU A 17 -12.51 9.41 10.13
CA LEU A 17 -11.43 8.58 10.66
C LEU A 17 -11.10 8.87 12.14
N HIS A 18 -11.43 10.08 12.62
CA HIS A 18 -11.29 10.43 14.04
C HIS A 18 -12.43 9.86 14.90
N ALA A 19 -13.66 9.88 14.37
CA ALA A 19 -14.86 9.41 15.06
C ALA A 19 -15.00 7.88 15.01
N ASP A 20 -14.69 7.28 13.87
CA ASP A 20 -14.68 5.84 13.65
C ASP A 20 -13.28 5.29 13.93
N ARG A 21 -13.19 4.38 14.90
CA ARG A 21 -11.95 3.69 15.28
C ARG A 21 -11.92 2.24 14.84
N SER A 22 -12.90 1.79 14.05
CA SER A 22 -12.98 0.41 13.56
C SER A 22 -11.81 0.02 12.67
N TRP A 23 -11.05 0.97 12.13
CA TRP A 23 -9.84 0.72 11.34
C TRP A 23 -8.58 0.54 12.20
N SER A 24 -8.67 0.74 13.52
CA SER A 24 -7.55 0.58 14.44
C SER A 24 -7.70 -0.72 15.22
N TRP A 25 -6.61 -1.47 15.33
CA TRP A 25 -6.52 -2.71 16.10
C TRP A 25 -5.39 -2.60 17.12
N SER A 26 -5.70 -2.83 18.39
CA SER A 26 -4.70 -2.91 19.46
C SER A 26 -4.21 -4.34 19.61
N ALA A 27 -2.91 -4.57 19.48
CA ALA A 27 -2.31 -5.89 19.63
C ALA A 27 -2.52 -6.41 21.06
N SER A 28 -3.11 -7.60 21.18
CA SER A 28 -3.29 -8.28 22.46
C SER A 28 -2.02 -9.03 22.85
N ALA A 29 -1.88 -9.36 24.14
CA ALA A 29 -0.80 -10.23 24.61
C ALA A 29 -0.80 -11.59 23.88
N GLN A 30 -1.98 -12.12 23.55
CA GLN A 30 -2.11 -13.35 22.75
C GLN A 30 -1.47 -13.18 21.37
N LEU A 31 -1.82 -12.13 20.63
CA LEU A 31 -1.28 -11.88 19.30
C LEU A 31 0.26 -11.72 19.33
N ILE A 32 0.77 -11.02 20.34
CA ILE A 32 2.22 -10.84 20.53
C ILE A 32 2.90 -12.19 20.84
N GLY A 33 2.25 -13.04 21.64
CA GLY A 33 2.71 -14.40 21.90
C GLY A 33 2.75 -15.25 20.63
N GLU A 34 1.72 -15.18 19.79
CA GLU A 34 1.66 -15.89 18.51
C GLU A 34 2.79 -15.45 17.55
N PHE A 35 3.07 -14.14 17.42
CA PHE A 35 4.22 -13.68 16.65
C PHE A 35 5.56 -14.15 17.22
N SER A 36 5.70 -14.19 18.55
CA SER A 36 6.93 -14.66 19.19
C SER A 36 7.15 -16.16 18.97
N HIS A 37 6.05 -16.93 18.94
CA HIS A 37 6.08 -18.35 18.60
C HIS A 37 6.55 -18.56 17.15
N LEU A 38 5.98 -17.83 16.18
CA LEU A 38 6.40 -17.87 14.79
C LEU A 38 7.87 -17.47 14.61
N GLU A 39 8.33 -16.42 15.31
CA GLU A 39 9.73 -15.98 15.26
C GLU A 39 10.68 -17.08 15.74
N THR A 40 10.28 -17.80 16.80
CA THR A 40 11.04 -18.94 17.33
C THR A 40 11.07 -20.09 16.33
N GLN A 41 9.93 -20.40 15.70
CA GLN A 41 9.82 -21.48 14.71
C GLN A 41 10.68 -21.22 13.47
N CYS A 42 10.75 -19.97 12.99
CA CYS A 42 11.57 -19.64 11.82
C CYS A 42 13.03 -19.33 12.17
N CYS A 43 13.43 -19.41 13.45
CA CYS A 43 14.76 -19.00 13.93
C CYS A 43 15.15 -17.58 13.44
N GLY A 44 14.19 -16.67 13.35
CA GLY A 44 14.38 -15.32 12.81
C GLY A 44 14.49 -15.21 11.29
N ARG A 45 14.43 -16.32 10.53
CA ARG A 45 14.43 -16.34 9.06
C ARG A 45 13.01 -16.15 8.53
N VAL A 46 12.53 -14.92 8.64
CA VAL A 46 11.14 -14.55 8.27
C VAL A 46 10.78 -14.86 6.82
N ASP A 47 11.76 -14.92 5.91
CA ASP A 47 11.54 -15.28 4.51
C ASP A 47 11.12 -16.75 4.32
N GLU A 48 11.37 -17.61 5.31
CA GLU A 48 10.97 -19.02 5.30
C GLU A 48 9.53 -19.25 5.79
N LEU A 49 8.85 -18.22 6.31
CA LEU A 49 7.47 -18.36 6.77
C LEU A 49 6.54 -18.68 5.60
N THR A 50 5.65 -19.66 5.76
CA THR A 50 4.69 -20.04 4.73
C THR A 50 3.25 -19.69 5.13
N THR A 51 2.37 -19.60 4.13
CA THR A 51 0.94 -19.40 4.35
C THR A 51 0.35 -20.51 5.21
N GLU A 52 0.75 -21.76 5.00
CA GLU A 52 0.26 -22.91 5.79
C GLU A 52 0.63 -22.79 7.27
N GLN A 53 1.85 -22.32 7.57
CA GLN A 53 2.28 -22.10 8.94
C GLN A 53 1.44 -21.02 9.60
N VAL A 54 1.32 -19.83 8.98
CA VAL A 54 0.60 -18.71 9.59
C VAL A 54 -0.91 -18.93 9.65
N CYS A 55 -1.46 -19.74 8.74
CA CYS A 55 -2.88 -20.07 8.68
C CYS A 55 -3.26 -21.30 9.53
N SER A 56 -2.33 -21.85 10.31
CA SER A 56 -2.60 -22.91 11.27
C SER A 56 -3.64 -22.49 12.33
N ASP A 57 -4.42 -23.45 12.85
CA ASP A 57 -5.32 -23.25 13.99
C ASP A 57 -4.59 -22.85 15.28
N LEU A 58 -3.25 -22.94 15.30
CA LEU A 58 -2.39 -22.47 16.39
C LEU A 58 -2.38 -20.94 16.56
N PHE A 59 -2.80 -20.17 15.54
CA PHE A 59 -2.67 -18.70 15.54
C PHE A 59 -4.03 -17.97 15.42
N PRO A 60 -5.00 -18.22 16.30
CA PRO A 60 -6.34 -17.66 16.18
C PRO A 60 -6.38 -16.13 16.34
N ALA A 61 -5.46 -15.50 17.07
CA ALA A 61 -5.42 -14.04 17.15
C ALA A 61 -4.90 -13.41 15.84
N LEU A 62 -3.91 -14.03 15.20
CA LEU A 62 -3.42 -13.63 13.87
C LEU A 62 -4.51 -13.76 12.81
N HIS A 63 -5.30 -14.84 12.84
CA HIS A 63 -6.46 -15.00 11.96
C HIS A 63 -7.50 -13.90 12.11
N ARG A 64 -7.84 -13.54 13.36
CA ARG A 64 -8.78 -12.43 13.63
C ARG A 64 -8.22 -11.09 13.13
N LEU A 65 -6.92 -10.85 13.31
CA LEU A 65 -6.25 -9.67 12.75
C LEU A 65 -6.35 -9.67 11.22
N GLY A 66 -6.03 -10.79 10.56
CA GLY A 66 -6.12 -10.90 9.11
C GLY A 66 -7.53 -10.64 8.58
N ALA A 67 -8.55 -11.22 9.23
CA ALA A 67 -9.96 -10.98 8.88
C ALA A 67 -10.35 -9.52 9.04
N HIS A 68 -9.90 -8.87 10.12
CA HIS A 68 -10.13 -7.45 10.34
C HIS A 68 -9.49 -6.58 9.24
N ILE A 69 -8.22 -6.83 8.90
CA ILE A 69 -7.52 -6.09 7.85
C ILE A 69 -8.21 -6.29 6.50
N ARG A 70 -8.54 -7.54 6.13
CA ARG A 70 -9.28 -7.82 4.88
C ARG A 70 -10.63 -7.11 4.83
N HIS A 71 -11.36 -7.05 5.94
CA HIS A 71 -12.60 -6.29 6.01
C HIS A 71 -12.36 -4.79 5.79
N GLN A 72 -11.35 -4.21 6.43
CA GLN A 72 -11.03 -2.80 6.28
C GLN A 72 -10.51 -2.43 4.88
N LEU A 73 -9.77 -3.32 4.22
CA LEU A 73 -9.31 -3.13 2.83
C LEU A 73 -10.39 -3.43 1.80
N GLY A 74 -11.37 -4.26 2.16
CA GLY A 74 -12.46 -4.67 1.27
C GLY A 74 -13.45 -3.54 0.94
N PRO A 75 -14.46 -3.84 0.10
CA PRO A 75 -15.40 -2.85 -0.43
C PRO A 75 -16.21 -2.08 0.62
N GLN A 76 -16.42 -2.67 1.79
CA GLN A 76 -17.20 -2.09 2.90
C GLN A 76 -16.32 -1.34 3.91
N GLY A 77 -15.01 -1.50 3.84
CA GLY A 77 -14.07 -0.92 4.78
C GLY A 77 -13.67 0.52 4.41
N LEU A 78 -12.68 1.04 5.14
CA LEU A 78 -12.14 2.39 4.94
C LEU A 78 -10.94 2.41 3.97
N GLY A 79 -10.47 1.27 3.51
CA GLY A 79 -9.26 1.12 2.69
C GLY A 79 -7.96 1.26 3.48
N ILE A 80 -8.04 1.28 4.83
CA ILE A 80 -6.90 1.48 5.73
C ILE A 80 -7.08 0.64 6.99
N ALA A 81 -5.98 0.13 7.54
CA ALA A 81 -5.94 -0.50 8.86
C ALA A 81 -4.69 -0.04 9.62
N LYS A 82 -4.81 0.16 10.93
CA LYS A 82 -3.69 0.53 11.81
C LYS A 82 -3.59 -0.45 12.96
N ILE A 83 -2.40 -1.01 13.15
CA ILE A 83 -2.09 -1.88 14.28
C ILE A 83 -1.26 -1.09 15.28
N THR A 84 -1.63 -1.14 16.56
CA THR A 84 -0.88 -0.51 17.66
C THR A 84 -0.50 -1.53 18.72
N GLY A 85 0.45 -1.21 19.59
CA GLY A 85 0.84 -2.07 20.71
C GLY A 85 1.74 -3.25 20.35
N LEU A 86 2.27 -3.29 19.11
CA LEU A 86 3.33 -4.24 18.76
C LEU A 86 4.64 -3.86 19.48
N PRO A 87 5.45 -4.84 19.93
CA PRO A 87 6.77 -4.56 20.50
C PRO A 87 7.71 -3.93 19.47
N THR A 88 8.60 -3.05 19.91
CA THR A 88 9.55 -2.31 19.04
C THR A 88 10.81 -3.11 18.66
N ARG A 89 10.85 -4.41 18.97
CA ARG A 89 11.99 -5.28 18.66
C ARG A 89 12.02 -5.56 17.15
N PRO A 90 13.11 -5.22 16.42
CA PRO A 90 13.13 -5.30 14.96
C PRO A 90 12.78 -6.67 14.38
N SER A 91 13.31 -7.75 14.95
CA SER A 91 13.08 -9.12 14.48
C SER A 91 11.62 -9.57 14.64
N LEU A 92 10.97 -9.15 15.74
CA LEU A 92 9.57 -9.46 15.98
C LEU A 92 8.66 -8.64 15.07
N ILE A 93 9.00 -7.37 14.80
CA ILE A 93 8.28 -6.55 13.82
C ILE A 93 8.40 -7.14 12.42
N ALA A 94 9.59 -7.62 12.03
CA ALA A 94 9.78 -8.32 10.76
C ALA A 94 8.88 -9.55 10.66
N THR A 95 8.88 -10.40 11.70
CA THR A 95 8.01 -11.57 11.80
C THR A 95 6.54 -11.19 11.71
N ALA A 96 6.10 -10.21 12.50
CA ALA A 96 4.73 -9.74 12.52
C ALA A 96 4.31 -9.18 11.15
N SER A 97 5.20 -8.48 10.45
CA SER A 97 4.93 -7.90 9.14
C SER A 97 4.71 -8.98 8.07
N VAL A 98 5.60 -9.97 8.00
CA VAL A 98 5.48 -11.09 7.04
C VAL A 98 4.27 -11.95 7.38
N ALA A 99 4.10 -12.34 8.64
CA ALA A 99 2.97 -13.17 9.06
C ALA A 99 1.61 -12.47 8.82
N THR A 100 1.54 -11.16 9.07
CA THR A 100 0.35 -10.36 8.76
C THR A 100 0.11 -10.30 7.24
N GLY A 101 1.17 -10.12 6.44
CA GLY A 101 1.06 -10.14 4.98
C GLY A 101 0.48 -11.45 4.47
N LEU A 102 1.04 -12.58 4.92
CA LEU A 102 0.64 -13.93 4.52
C LEU A 102 -0.78 -14.29 4.96
N VAL A 103 -1.24 -13.84 6.15
CA VAL A 103 -2.63 -14.08 6.56
C VAL A 103 -3.61 -13.18 5.81
N VAL A 104 -3.19 -11.99 5.36
CA VAL A 104 -4.06 -11.04 4.62
C VAL A 104 -4.17 -11.42 3.15
N GLY A 105 -3.09 -11.87 2.51
CA GLY A 105 -3.05 -12.22 1.09
C GLY A 105 -1.65 -12.66 0.63
N ASN A 106 -1.35 -12.43 -0.65
CA ASN A 106 -0.06 -12.77 -1.24
C ASN A 106 0.93 -11.60 -1.11
N ILE A 107 2.16 -11.91 -0.72
CA ILE A 107 3.25 -10.92 -0.68
C ILE A 107 3.86 -10.80 -2.08
N LEU A 108 4.01 -9.58 -2.58
CA LEU A 108 4.75 -9.31 -3.80
C LEU A 108 6.25 -9.27 -3.50
N GLU A 109 7.03 -10.13 -4.16
CA GLU A 109 8.46 -10.29 -3.91
C GLU A 109 9.46 -9.58 -4.87
N PRO A 110 9.09 -8.66 -5.80
CA PRO A 110 10.10 -7.95 -6.63
C PRO A 110 11.20 -7.22 -5.85
N TYR A 111 10.94 -6.88 -4.58
CA TYR A 111 11.89 -6.24 -3.66
C TYR A 111 12.18 -7.10 -2.42
N GLY A 112 11.89 -8.40 -2.47
CA GLY A 112 11.83 -9.28 -1.30
C GLY A 112 10.56 -9.09 -0.48
N ARG A 113 10.42 -9.85 0.61
CA ARG A 113 9.23 -9.80 1.48
C ARG A 113 9.22 -8.61 2.44
N LEU A 114 10.41 -8.06 2.72
CA LEU A 114 10.59 -6.88 3.54
C LEU A 114 11.56 -5.92 2.86
N TYR A 115 11.22 -4.64 2.92
CA TYR A 115 12.03 -3.57 2.38
C TYR A 115 12.26 -2.51 3.46
N SER A 116 13.52 -2.19 3.74
CA SER A 116 13.86 -1.23 4.79
C SER A 116 13.76 0.22 4.31
N LEU A 117 12.99 1.03 5.06
CA LEU A 117 12.76 2.45 4.80
C LEU A 117 13.46 3.29 5.87
N TYR A 118 14.64 3.83 5.53
CA TYR A 118 15.38 4.75 6.39
C TYR A 118 16.23 5.71 5.55
N ASP A 119 16.46 6.91 6.07
CA ASP A 119 17.33 7.89 5.43
C ASP A 119 18.78 7.40 5.42
N ARG A 120 19.38 7.36 4.23
CA ARG A 120 20.79 6.99 4.03
C ARG A 120 21.72 8.20 3.96
N GLY A 121 21.20 9.42 4.10
CA GLY A 121 21.97 10.67 4.07
C GLY A 121 22.39 11.12 2.67
N GLY A 122 21.85 10.49 1.62
CA GLY A 122 22.15 10.80 0.22
C GLY A 122 21.09 11.65 -0.47
N CYS A 123 21.29 11.92 -1.76
CA CYS A 123 20.35 12.64 -2.60
C CYS A 123 19.97 11.79 -3.82
N TYR A 124 18.67 11.49 -3.99
CA TYR A 124 18.14 10.71 -5.12
C TYR A 124 18.36 11.37 -6.50
N ARG A 125 18.75 12.65 -6.52
CA ARG A 125 19.09 13.38 -7.76
C ARG A 125 20.54 13.19 -8.20
N SER A 126 21.42 12.80 -7.28
CA SER A 126 22.85 12.62 -7.56
C SER A 126 23.35 11.20 -7.32
N GLN A 127 22.53 10.35 -6.71
CA GLN A 127 22.85 8.95 -6.39
C GLN A 127 21.66 8.07 -6.74
N ALA A 128 21.93 6.82 -7.12
CA ALA A 128 20.92 5.79 -7.37
C ALA A 128 20.31 5.26 -6.06
N ILE A 129 19.71 6.15 -5.26
CA ILE A 129 18.94 5.80 -4.06
C ILE A 129 17.48 6.18 -4.29
N PRO A 130 16.52 5.31 -3.92
CA PRO A 130 15.11 5.66 -3.96
C PRO A 130 14.81 6.85 -3.04
N VAL A 131 13.84 7.70 -3.41
CA VAL A 131 13.39 8.83 -2.56
C VAL A 131 12.97 8.35 -1.17
N SER A 132 12.41 7.14 -1.09
CA SER A 132 12.03 6.45 0.16
C SER A 132 13.19 6.12 1.10
N GLN A 133 14.44 6.31 0.66
CA GLN A 133 15.66 6.18 1.44
C GLN A 133 16.37 7.53 1.67
N THR A 134 15.61 8.63 1.61
CA THR A 134 16.11 9.98 1.86
C THR A 134 15.26 10.69 2.92
N GLY A 135 15.81 11.71 3.57
CA GLY A 135 15.07 12.60 4.47
C GLY A 135 14.15 13.61 3.75
N LYS A 136 13.92 13.47 2.45
CA LYS A 136 13.08 14.39 1.67
C LYS A 136 11.60 14.00 1.74
N PRO A 137 10.68 14.98 1.76
CA PRO A 137 9.25 14.68 1.70
C PRO A 137 8.91 14.00 0.38
N ILE A 138 7.99 13.04 0.46
CA ILE A 138 7.41 12.37 -0.71
C ILE A 138 5.99 12.89 -0.86
N ASP A 139 5.65 13.34 -2.06
CA ASP A 139 4.28 13.73 -2.40
C ASP A 139 3.34 12.52 -2.44
N PHE A 140 2.03 12.78 -2.52
CA PHE A 140 1.04 11.72 -2.65
C PHE A 140 1.32 10.85 -3.89
N HIS A 141 1.27 9.53 -3.69
CA HIS A 141 1.45 8.55 -4.75
C HIS A 141 0.75 7.24 -4.38
N THR A 142 0.65 6.36 -5.37
CA THR A 142 0.35 4.94 -5.20
C THR A 142 1.57 4.13 -5.62
N ASP A 143 1.78 2.96 -5.05
CA ASP A 143 2.92 2.11 -5.39
C ASP A 143 2.78 1.38 -6.73
N SER A 144 3.93 1.02 -7.30
CA SER A 144 4.16 0.40 -8.62
C SER A 144 3.88 1.22 -9.88
N THR A 145 4.91 1.37 -10.72
CA THR A 145 4.82 2.01 -12.05
C THR A 145 4.43 1.03 -13.15
N ARG A 146 4.35 -0.27 -12.84
CA ARG A 146 4.13 -1.35 -13.80
C ARG A 146 2.65 -1.59 -14.06
N ARG A 147 2.26 -1.75 -15.32
CA ARG A 147 0.87 -2.06 -15.69
C ARG A 147 0.36 -3.36 -15.06
N ASP A 148 1.19 -4.38 -15.03
CA ASP A 148 0.88 -5.77 -14.69
C ASP A 148 1.12 -6.15 -13.22
N VAL A 149 1.84 -5.32 -12.47
CA VAL A 149 2.09 -5.53 -11.04
C VAL A 149 1.48 -4.37 -10.28
N VAL A 150 0.40 -4.61 -9.57
CA VAL A 150 -0.30 -3.58 -8.77
C VAL A 150 -0.55 -4.15 -7.38
N PRO A 151 0.07 -3.58 -6.32
CA PRO A 151 -0.25 -4.01 -4.97
C PRO A 151 -1.69 -3.59 -4.62
N ASP A 152 -2.48 -4.53 -4.10
CA ASP A 152 -3.81 -4.22 -3.54
C ASP A 152 -3.69 -3.44 -2.23
N ALA A 153 -2.60 -3.65 -1.49
CA ALA A 153 -2.31 -2.97 -0.24
C ALA A 153 -0.81 -2.87 0.00
N ILE A 154 -0.44 -1.89 0.83
CA ILE A 154 0.93 -1.65 1.29
C ILE A 154 0.92 -1.68 2.81
N SER A 155 1.86 -2.41 3.40
CA SER A 155 2.06 -2.46 4.85
C SER A 155 3.30 -1.67 5.23
N LEU A 156 3.18 -0.80 6.23
CA LEU A 156 4.27 -0.02 6.79
C LEU A 156 4.38 -0.31 8.29
N SER A 157 5.51 -0.86 8.70
CA SER A 157 5.78 -1.20 10.11
C SER A 157 6.87 -0.30 10.68
N CYS A 158 6.52 0.50 11.69
CA CYS A 158 7.48 1.38 12.36
C CYS A 158 8.38 0.56 13.29
N VAL A 159 9.69 0.54 13.00
CA VAL A 159 10.71 -0.07 13.86
C VAL A 159 11.30 0.95 14.84
N ARG A 160 11.45 2.20 14.38
CA ARG A 160 11.97 3.31 15.17
C ARG A 160 11.32 4.58 14.68
N ASP A 161 10.85 5.39 15.62
CA ASP A 161 10.33 6.72 15.31
C ASP A 161 11.46 7.63 14.79
N ALA A 162 11.09 8.54 13.89
CA ALA A 162 11.97 9.59 13.39
C ALA A 162 11.50 10.95 13.87
N VAL A 163 12.40 11.94 13.91
CA VAL A 163 11.99 13.35 13.95
C VAL A 163 11.45 13.70 12.57
N GLY A 164 10.13 13.59 12.40
CA GLY A 164 9.46 13.62 11.09
C GLY A 164 8.84 12.27 10.75
N GLY A 165 8.83 11.89 9.47
CA GLY A 165 8.33 10.57 9.04
C GLY A 165 6.81 10.39 9.11
N ASN A 166 6.05 11.49 9.21
CA ASN A 166 4.59 11.42 9.28
C ASN A 166 3.99 10.86 8.00
N THR A 167 3.18 9.81 8.11
CA THR A 167 2.38 9.30 6.99
C THR A 167 1.14 10.16 6.78
N ARG A 168 0.90 10.59 5.54
CA ARG A 168 -0.31 11.30 5.13
C ARG A 168 -1.15 10.40 4.23
N LEU A 169 -2.44 10.33 4.51
CA LEU A 169 -3.39 9.52 3.76
C LEU A 169 -4.50 10.41 3.18
N VAL A 170 -4.99 10.04 2.00
CA VAL A 170 -6.10 10.72 1.33
C VAL A 170 -7.06 9.70 0.74
N SER A 171 -8.37 9.91 0.90
CA SER A 171 -9.39 9.13 0.21
C SER A 171 -9.43 9.56 -1.25
N VAL A 172 -8.98 8.68 -2.14
CA VAL A 172 -9.02 8.94 -3.59
C VAL A 172 -10.46 9.04 -4.10
N ALA A 173 -11.39 8.24 -3.56
CA ALA A 173 -12.81 8.37 -3.88
C ALA A 173 -13.33 9.79 -3.66
N ARG A 174 -12.92 10.45 -2.57
CA ARG A 174 -13.27 11.85 -2.32
C ARG A 174 -12.58 12.81 -3.30
N VAL A 175 -11.31 12.58 -3.65
CA VAL A 175 -10.60 13.38 -4.65
C VAL A 175 -11.34 13.31 -5.99
N TYR A 176 -11.72 12.11 -6.41
CA TYR A 176 -12.47 11.85 -7.63
C TYR A 176 -13.81 12.59 -7.64
N GLU A 177 -14.63 12.45 -6.60
CA GLU A 177 -15.92 13.15 -6.49
C GLU A 177 -15.77 14.68 -6.51
N ARG A 178 -14.74 15.22 -5.86
CA ARG A 178 -14.47 16.67 -5.92
C ARG A 178 -14.08 17.12 -7.32
N LEU A 179 -13.21 16.37 -8.01
CA LEU A 179 -12.79 16.69 -9.37
C LEU A 179 -13.97 16.66 -10.35
N LEU A 180 -14.86 15.67 -10.23
CA LEU A 180 -16.10 15.61 -10.99
C LEU A 180 -16.93 16.90 -10.86
N THR A 181 -17.00 17.50 -9.67
CA THR A 181 -17.77 18.73 -9.45
C THR A 181 -17.04 20.02 -9.82
N GLN A 182 -15.71 20.00 -9.87
CA GLN A 182 -14.89 21.22 -9.96
C GLN A 182 -14.28 21.44 -11.35
N SER A 183 -13.95 20.37 -12.09
CA SER A 183 -13.31 20.47 -13.40
C SER A 183 -13.48 19.18 -14.21
N HIS A 184 -14.44 19.16 -15.13
CA HIS A 184 -14.64 18.02 -16.03
C HIS A 184 -13.45 17.82 -16.99
N ASP A 185 -12.86 18.88 -17.54
CA ASP A 185 -11.68 18.73 -18.41
C ASP A 185 -10.52 18.04 -17.68
N THR A 186 -10.32 18.34 -16.40
CA THR A 186 -9.30 17.67 -15.60
C THR A 186 -9.62 16.19 -15.40
N ILE A 187 -10.87 15.81 -15.09
CA ILE A 187 -11.20 14.40 -14.89
C ILE A 187 -11.06 13.60 -16.20
N ASP A 188 -11.47 14.19 -17.32
CA ASP A 188 -11.38 13.56 -18.64
C ASP A 188 -9.94 13.28 -19.01
N ARG A 189 -9.02 14.22 -18.75
CA ARG A 189 -7.57 14.01 -18.93
C ARG A 189 -7.05 12.88 -18.04
N LEU A 190 -7.44 12.83 -16.77
CA LEU A 190 -6.94 11.82 -15.85
C LEU A 190 -7.43 10.39 -16.18
N HIS A 191 -8.48 10.25 -16.98
CA HIS A 191 -8.94 8.97 -17.56
C HIS A 191 -8.20 8.58 -18.84
N GLN A 192 -7.35 9.44 -19.40
CA GLN A 192 -6.49 9.09 -20.53
C GLN A 192 -5.31 8.23 -20.09
N SER A 193 -4.83 7.37 -20.98
CA SER A 193 -3.63 6.56 -20.75
C SER A 193 -2.37 7.40 -20.83
N TYR A 194 -1.47 7.21 -19.86
CA TYR A 194 -0.15 7.83 -19.84
C TYR A 194 0.93 6.76 -19.75
N ILE A 195 1.99 6.91 -20.55
CA ILE A 195 3.22 6.13 -20.44
C ILE A 195 3.90 6.45 -19.11
N ARG A 196 4.42 5.42 -18.43
CA ARG A 196 5.22 5.56 -17.22
C ARG A 196 6.56 4.85 -17.41
N ALA A 197 7.61 5.45 -16.86
CA ALA A 197 8.91 4.79 -16.77
C ALA A 197 8.84 3.50 -15.95
N ILE A 198 9.51 2.44 -16.43
CA ILE A 198 9.65 1.16 -15.73
C ILE A 198 10.91 1.21 -14.87
N VAL A 199 10.75 1.06 -13.56
CA VAL A 199 11.86 1.20 -12.58
C VAL A 199 12.02 -0.03 -11.68
N THR A 200 11.26 -1.08 -11.96
CA THR A 200 11.35 -2.35 -11.23
C THR A 200 12.65 -3.06 -11.63
N PRO A 201 13.47 -3.52 -10.66
CA PRO A 201 14.71 -4.23 -10.94
C PRO A 201 14.51 -5.44 -11.88
N GLY A 202 15.47 -5.65 -12.78
CA GLY A 202 15.49 -6.80 -13.69
C GLY A 202 14.46 -6.77 -14.82
N GLN A 203 13.77 -5.64 -15.05
CA GLN A 203 12.80 -5.50 -16.13
C GLN A 203 13.41 -4.81 -17.36
N SER A 204 12.88 -5.15 -18.54
CA SER A 204 13.24 -4.48 -19.79
C SER A 204 12.66 -3.07 -19.82
N THR A 205 13.46 -2.14 -20.33
CA THR A 205 13.10 -0.73 -20.55
C THR A 205 13.14 -0.38 -22.04
N SER A 206 12.90 -1.37 -22.91
CA SER A 206 12.82 -1.12 -24.35
C SER A 206 11.67 -0.16 -24.67
N GLN A 207 11.77 0.55 -25.80
CA GLN A 207 10.71 1.46 -26.24
C GLN A 207 9.36 0.75 -26.37
N GLN A 208 9.35 -0.50 -26.85
CA GLN A 208 8.14 -1.30 -26.96
C GLN A 208 7.52 -1.59 -25.59
N ASP A 209 8.35 -1.92 -24.59
CA ASP A 209 7.88 -2.19 -23.23
C ASP A 209 7.32 -0.93 -22.56
N LEU A 210 7.96 0.22 -22.77
CA LEU A 210 7.50 1.49 -22.24
C LEU A 210 6.15 1.91 -22.86
N LEU A 211 6.00 1.77 -24.18
CA LEU A 211 4.72 2.00 -24.87
C LEU A 211 3.61 1.03 -24.41
N ALA A 212 3.97 -0.20 -24.05
CA ALA A 212 3.03 -1.17 -23.47
C ALA A 212 2.64 -0.84 -22.02
N ASN A 213 3.52 -0.13 -21.29
CA ASN A 213 3.34 0.32 -19.91
C ASN A 213 2.57 1.65 -19.79
N GLN A 214 1.55 1.81 -20.63
CA GLN A 214 0.61 2.93 -20.55
C GLN A 214 -0.74 2.48 -19.96
N PHE A 215 -1.28 3.31 -19.08
CA PHE A 215 -2.59 3.11 -18.45
C PHE A 215 -3.06 4.43 -17.82
N PRO A 216 -4.36 4.58 -17.51
CA PRO A 216 -4.86 5.86 -17.02
C PRO A 216 -4.52 6.11 -15.54
N ILE A 217 -4.68 7.37 -15.09
CA ILE A 217 -4.52 7.72 -13.67
C ILE A 217 -5.76 7.31 -12.90
N PHE A 218 -6.95 7.61 -13.43
CA PHE A 218 -8.22 7.10 -12.94
C PHE A 218 -8.78 6.04 -13.89
N SER A 219 -9.39 5.01 -13.31
CA SER A 219 -10.22 4.06 -14.05
C SER A 219 -11.40 3.66 -13.17
N VAL A 220 -12.58 3.53 -13.76
CA VAL A 220 -13.80 3.14 -13.04
C VAL A 220 -14.39 1.91 -13.72
N GLU A 221 -14.47 0.80 -12.98
CA GLU A 221 -15.29 -0.33 -13.39
C GLU A 221 -16.74 -0.03 -13.01
N HIS A 222 -17.58 0.22 -14.01
CA HIS A 222 -18.96 0.69 -13.78
C HIS A 222 -19.86 -0.34 -13.07
N GLU A 223 -19.66 -1.63 -13.33
CA GLU A 223 -20.48 -2.71 -12.74
C GLU A 223 -20.31 -2.79 -11.22
N ASN A 224 -19.07 -2.76 -10.74
CA ASN A 224 -18.74 -2.90 -9.31
C ASN A 224 -18.40 -1.58 -8.62
N ARG A 225 -18.48 -0.47 -9.37
CA ARG A 225 -18.09 0.88 -8.92
C ARG A 225 -16.69 0.92 -8.30
N LYS A 226 -15.80 0.08 -8.82
CA LYS A 226 -14.42 -0.01 -8.36
C LYS A 226 -13.63 1.12 -8.99
N LEU A 227 -13.20 2.05 -8.16
CA LEU A 227 -12.32 3.15 -8.56
C LEU A 227 -10.87 2.66 -8.41
N THR A 228 -10.17 2.59 -9.53
CA THR A 228 -8.72 2.38 -9.54
C THR A 228 -8.05 3.73 -9.72
N PHE A 229 -7.05 4.01 -8.88
CA PHE A 229 -6.21 5.19 -8.98
C PHE A 229 -4.74 4.79 -8.97
N ARG A 230 -3.99 5.24 -9.97
CA ARG A 230 -2.57 4.91 -10.12
C ARG A 230 -1.75 6.14 -10.49
N TYR A 231 -1.07 6.68 -9.49
CA TYR A 231 -0.40 7.97 -9.60
C TYR A 231 1.02 7.93 -9.03
N MET A 232 1.99 8.23 -9.90
CA MET A 232 3.37 8.51 -9.53
C MET A 232 3.91 9.59 -10.45
N ARG A 233 3.78 10.85 -10.00
CA ARG A 233 4.04 12.04 -10.82
C ARG A 233 5.35 11.97 -11.60
N TYR A 234 6.47 11.78 -10.87
CA TYR A 234 7.80 11.77 -11.45
C TYR A 234 7.91 10.74 -12.58
N TRP A 235 7.46 9.50 -12.37
CA TRP A 235 7.56 8.44 -13.38
C TRP A 235 6.57 8.58 -14.53
N ILE A 236 5.45 9.30 -14.33
CA ILE A 236 4.57 9.71 -15.43
C ILE A 236 5.29 10.75 -16.27
N GLU A 237 5.82 11.83 -15.66
CA GLU A 237 6.53 12.91 -16.35
C GLU A 237 7.76 12.37 -17.12
N GLU A 238 8.60 11.55 -16.48
CA GLU A 238 9.74 10.90 -17.14
C GLU A 238 9.31 10.00 -18.32
N GLY A 239 8.18 9.30 -18.18
CA GLY A 239 7.63 8.48 -19.26
C GLY A 239 7.12 9.27 -20.46
N GLN A 240 6.84 10.58 -20.31
CA GLN A 240 6.42 11.45 -21.41
C GLN A 240 7.59 12.05 -22.19
N HIS A 241 8.83 11.86 -21.72
CA HIS A 241 10.04 12.33 -22.40
C HIS A 241 10.62 11.32 -23.42
N LEU A 242 9.98 10.16 -23.57
CA LEU A 242 10.27 9.17 -24.61
C LEU A 242 9.82 9.65 -26.00
#